data_AF-A0A8D8K3S2-F1
#
_entry.id   AF-A0A8D8K3S2-F1
#
_cell.length_a   1.000
_cell.length_b   1.000
_cell.length_c   1.000
_cell.angle_alpha   90.00
_cell.angle_beta   90.00
_cell.angle_gamma   90.00
#
_symmetry.space_group_name_H-M   'P 1'
#
loop_
_entity.id
_entity.type
_entity.pdbx_description
1 polymer ?
#
loop_
_entity_poly.entity_id
_entity_poly.type
_entity_poly.pdbx_seq_one_letter_code
_entity_poly.pdbx_strand_id
1 'polypeptide(L)'
;AVLFEVVRIVRFRHVSAALAVFGSGAVLYVYGYKVLVIMLLQNVTFFAVSYSKSTVGLWLKALFWIAVINSVKLLYFYDQLNVLLGIDNDKLLEFSIIISWNVIKCTCFCIDRCKTKDDGSRYRLVDLLGYSFYFPLQLHGPVII
;
A
#
# COMPACT_ATOMS: atom_id res chain seq x y z
N ALA A 1 -5.78 -31.69 11.37
CA ALA A 1 -4.83 -30.64 10.93
C ALA A 1 -5.42 -29.77 9.82
N VAL A 2 -5.81 -30.34 8.66
CA VAL A 2 -6.34 -29.60 7.49
C VAL A 2 -7.54 -28.69 7.80
N LEU A 3 -8.49 -29.15 8.62
CA LEU A 3 -9.70 -28.39 8.95
C LEU A 3 -9.40 -27.12 9.79
N PHE A 4 -8.43 -27.20 10.70
CA PHE A 4 -7.95 -26.05 11.47
C PHE A 4 -7.21 -25.04 10.59
N GLU A 5 -6.48 -25.52 9.58
CA GLU A 5 -5.75 -24.69 8.65
C GLU A 5 -6.69 -23.94 7.70
N VAL A 6 -7.74 -24.61 7.22
CA VAL A 6 -8.82 -23.99 6.43
C VAL A 6 -9.57 -22.94 7.25
N VAL A 7 -9.96 -23.25 8.50
CA VAL A 7 -10.63 -22.28 9.39
C VAL A 7 -9.71 -21.09 9.69
N ARG A 8 -8.41 -21.31 9.89
CA ARG A 8 -7.43 -20.24 10.09
C ARG A 8 -7.30 -19.33 8.87
N ILE A 9 -7.20 -19.90 7.67
CA ILE A 9 -7.10 -19.15 6.41
C ILE A 9 -8.37 -18.33 6.18
N VAL A 10 -9.55 -18.91 6.39
CA VAL A 10 -10.83 -18.22 6.23
C VAL A 10 -10.97 -17.07 7.23
N ARG A 11 -10.62 -17.29 8.51
CA ARG A 11 -10.69 -16.25 9.55
C ARG A 11 -9.70 -15.12 9.29
N PHE A 12 -8.47 -15.44 8.88
CA PHE A 12 -7.46 -14.44 8.51
C PHE A 12 -7.94 -13.57 7.33
N ARG A 13 -8.60 -14.19 6.34
CA ARG A 13 -9.17 -13.47 5.19
C ARG A 13 -10.28 -12.51 5.60
N HIS A 14 -11.18 -12.89 6.52
CA HIS A 14 -12.21 -11.99 7.02
C HIS A 14 -11.62 -10.81 7.81
N VAL A 15 -10.57 -11.07 8.61
CA VAL A 15 -9.86 -10.01 9.36
C VAL A 15 -9.15 -9.04 8.40
N SER A 16 -8.43 -9.57 7.40
CA SER A 16 -7.75 -8.77 6.39
C SER A 16 -8.71 -7.88 5.60
N ALA A 17 -9.86 -8.43 5.18
CA ALA A 17 -10.91 -7.66 4.51
C ALA A 17 -11.51 -6.57 5.42
N ALA A 18 -11.78 -6.88 6.69
CA ALA A 18 -12.30 -5.90 7.65
C ALA A 18 -11.30 -4.76 7.90
N LEU A 19 -10.01 -5.08 8.01
CA LEU A 19 -8.93 -4.10 8.13
C LEU A 19 -8.81 -3.22 6.88
N ALA A 20 -8.91 -3.81 5.69
CA ALA A 20 -8.89 -3.05 4.44
C ALA A 20 -10.06 -2.05 4.36
N VAL A 21 -11.27 -2.49 4.70
CA VAL A 21 -12.47 -1.62 4.70
C VAL A 21 -12.33 -0.51 5.75
N PHE A 22 -11.96 -0.85 6.98
CA PHE A 22 -11.81 0.14 8.04
C PHE A 22 -10.70 1.16 7.74
N GLY A 23 -9.53 0.68 7.32
CA GLY A 23 -8.39 1.55 6.98
C GLY A 23 -8.66 2.43 5.77
N SER A 24 -9.33 1.91 4.73
CA SER A 24 -9.74 2.71 3.59
C SER A 24 -10.78 3.80 3.96
N GLY A 25 -11.73 3.48 4.84
CA GLY A 25 -12.68 4.46 5.38
C GLY A 25 -12.01 5.55 6.21
N ALA A 26 -11.02 5.18 7.03
CA ALA A 26 -10.24 6.14 7.81
C ALA A 26 -9.43 7.08 6.90
N VAL A 27 -8.77 6.55 5.87
CA VAL A 27 -8.06 7.40 4.88
C VAL A 27 -9.01 8.33 4.15
N LEU A 28 -10.18 7.85 3.75
CA LEU A 28 -11.19 8.65 3.08
C LEU A 28 -11.65 9.82 3.96
N TYR A 29 -11.84 9.58 5.25
CA TYR A 29 -12.29 10.59 6.21
C TYR A 29 -11.20 11.63 6.52
N VAL A 30 -9.94 11.21 6.69
CA VAL A 30 -8.85 12.09 7.12
C VAL A 30 -8.22 12.87 5.94
N TYR A 31 -7.96 12.17 4.83
CA TYR A 31 -7.19 12.69 3.69
C TYR A 31 -8.02 12.89 2.42
N GLY A 32 -9.24 12.38 2.38
CA GLY A 32 -10.15 12.51 1.24
C GLY A 32 -9.96 11.45 0.16
N TYR A 33 -10.87 11.47 -0.82
CA TYR A 33 -10.97 10.41 -1.83
C TYR A 33 -9.79 10.36 -2.80
N LYS A 34 -9.16 11.51 -3.12
CA LYS A 34 -8.02 11.58 -4.05
C LYS A 34 -6.83 10.76 -3.54
N VAL A 35 -6.51 10.90 -2.25
CA VAL A 35 -5.43 10.15 -1.59
C VAL A 35 -5.75 8.66 -1.59
N LEU A 36 -6.99 8.29 -1.25
CA LEU A 36 -7.42 6.89 -1.29
C LEU A 36 -7.25 6.28 -2.68
N VAL A 37 -7.66 6.99 -3.74
CA VAL A 37 -7.54 6.52 -5.13
C VAL A 37 -6.07 6.29 -5.50
N ILE A 38 -5.17 7.21 -5.12
CA ILE A 38 -3.72 7.06 -5.38
C ILE A 38 -3.17 5.82 -4.66
N MET A 39 -3.52 5.62 -3.39
CA MET A 39 -3.07 4.45 -2.62
C MET A 39 -3.61 3.14 -3.20
N LEU A 40 -4.88 3.10 -3.62
CA LEU A 40 -5.48 1.93 -4.26
C LEU A 40 -4.80 1.63 -5.60
N LEU A 41 -4.57 2.67 -6.43
CA LEU A 41 -3.87 2.53 -7.70
C LEU A 41 -2.47 1.97 -7.50
N GLN A 42 -1.74 2.45 -6.50
CA GLN A 42 -0.43 1.95 -6.16
C GLN A 42 -0.47 0.45 -5.81
N ASN A 43 -1.37 0.03 -4.91
CA ASN A 43 -1.53 -1.38 -4.53
C ASN A 43 -1.88 -2.28 -5.73
N VAL A 44 -2.88 -1.89 -6.54
CA VAL A 44 -3.31 -2.65 -7.73
C VAL A 44 -2.18 -2.76 -8.74
N THR A 45 -1.47 -1.66 -9.01
CA THR A 45 -0.42 -1.65 -10.04
C THR A 45 0.82 -2.43 -9.60
N PHE A 46 1.19 -2.44 -8.32
CA PHE A 46 2.23 -3.33 -7.79
C PHE A 46 1.81 -4.80 -7.87
N PHE A 47 0.58 -5.10 -7.47
CA PHE A 47 0.04 -6.46 -7.55
C PHE A 47 -0.04 -6.97 -9.00
N ALA A 48 -0.39 -6.11 -9.96
CA ALA A 48 -0.38 -6.44 -11.38
C ALA A 48 1.03 -6.86 -11.86
N VAL A 49 2.07 -6.11 -11.50
CA VAL A 49 3.46 -6.45 -11.87
C VAL A 49 3.93 -7.75 -11.20
N SER A 50 3.42 -8.05 -10.01
CA SER A 50 3.71 -9.30 -9.32
C SER A 50 3.21 -10.54 -10.08
N TYR A 51 2.20 -10.42 -10.95
CA TYR A 51 1.75 -11.55 -11.79
C TYR A 51 2.79 -11.94 -12.84
N SER A 52 3.60 -10.98 -13.32
CA SER A 52 4.70 -11.25 -14.24
C SER A 52 5.88 -11.98 -13.56
N LYS A 53 5.80 -12.24 -12.24
CA LYS A 53 6.86 -12.86 -11.40
C LYS A 53 8.24 -12.20 -11.54
N SER A 54 8.30 -10.97 -12.06
CA SER A 54 9.54 -10.24 -12.31
C SER A 54 9.90 -9.40 -11.10
N THR A 55 10.89 -9.86 -10.33
CA THR A 55 11.46 -9.12 -9.20
C THR A 55 12.06 -7.79 -9.68
N VAL A 56 12.69 -7.79 -10.86
CA VAL A 56 13.26 -6.57 -11.46
C VAL A 56 12.17 -5.54 -11.76
N GLY A 57 11.03 -5.99 -12.30
CA GLY A 57 9.89 -5.10 -12.56
C GLY A 57 9.33 -4.44 -11.30
N LEU A 58 9.32 -5.17 -10.18
CA LEU A 58 8.90 -4.62 -8.88
C LEU A 58 9.89 -3.58 -8.35
N TRP A 59 11.20 -3.83 -8.45
CA TRP A 59 12.23 -2.87 -8.05
C TRP A 59 12.22 -1.61 -8.91
N LEU A 60 12.09 -1.74 -10.23
CA LEU A 60 11.95 -0.58 -11.13
C LEU A 60 10.73 0.26 -10.77
N LYS A 61 9.61 -0.39 -10.44
CA LYS A 61 8.39 0.32 -10.01
C LYS A 61 8.56 1.02 -8.67
N ALA A 62 9.25 0.39 -7.72
CA ALA A 62 9.58 1.01 -6.44
C ALA A 62 10.47 2.25 -6.64
N LEU A 63 11.51 2.15 -7.46
CA LEU A 63 12.38 3.27 -7.81
C LEU A 63 11.62 4.40 -8.49
N PHE A 64 10.71 4.08 -9.42
CA PHE A 64 9.85 5.08 -10.07
C PHE A 64 9.02 5.85 -9.04
N TRP A 65 8.34 5.16 -8.12
CA TRP A 65 7.55 5.83 -7.08
C TRP A 65 8.40 6.66 -6.13
N ILE A 66 9.58 6.16 -5.73
CA ILE A 66 10.51 6.93 -4.90
C ILE A 66 10.96 8.21 -5.62
N ALA A 67 11.23 8.14 -6.93
CA ALA A 67 11.58 9.31 -7.73
C ALA A 67 10.44 10.33 -7.78
N VAL A 68 9.19 9.87 -7.97
CA VAL A 68 7.99 10.74 -7.93
C VAL A 68 7.80 11.40 -6.57
N ILE A 69 7.99 10.66 -5.47
CA ILE A 69 7.85 11.22 -4.11
C ILE A 69 8.94 12.27 -3.85
N ASN A 70 10.18 12.01 -4.28
CA ASN A 70 11.30 12.93 -4.11
C ASN A 70 11.18 14.16 -5.02
N SER A 71 10.62 14.04 -6.22
CA SER A 71 10.38 15.21 -7.08
C SER A 71 9.30 16.12 -6.48
N VAL A 72 8.28 15.55 -5.85
CA VAL A 72 7.26 16.30 -5.10
C VAL A 72 7.86 17.04 -3.90
N LYS A 73 8.91 16.52 -3.25
CA LYS A 73 9.64 17.21 -2.16
C LYS A 73 10.40 18.46 -2.60
N LEU A 74 10.69 18.63 -3.89
CA LEU A 74 11.30 19.86 -4.39
C LEU A 74 10.24 20.97 -4.28
N LEU A 75 10.46 21.97 -3.40
CA LEU A 75 9.48 22.98 -2.94
C LEU A 75 8.56 23.58 -4.02
N TYR A 76 9.04 23.68 -5.27
CA TYR A 76 8.28 24.25 -6.39
C TYR A 76 7.01 23.46 -6.77
N PHE A 77 6.95 22.16 -6.43
CA PHE A 77 5.77 21.32 -6.66
C PHE A 77 4.75 21.36 -5.51
N TYR A 78 5.13 21.79 -4.30
CA TYR A 78 4.23 21.79 -3.14
C TYR A 78 3.03 22.70 -3.37
N ASP A 79 3.23 23.92 -3.88
CA ASP A 79 2.13 24.86 -4.15
C ASP A 79 1.18 24.36 -5.24
N GLN A 80 1.70 23.80 -6.34
CA GLN A 80 0.84 23.27 -7.42
C GLN A 80 0.11 21.99 -7.01
N LEU A 81 0.76 21.12 -6.22
CA LEU A 81 0.14 19.89 -5.73
C LEU A 81 -0.90 20.17 -4.65
N ASN A 82 -0.70 21.20 -3.83
CA ASN A 82 -1.65 21.66 -2.84
C ASN A 82 -2.96 22.14 -3.52
N VAL A 83 -2.86 22.91 -4.61
CA VAL A 83 -4.03 23.30 -5.43
C VAL A 83 -4.70 22.07 -6.09
N LEU A 84 -3.92 21.11 -6.61
CA LEU A 84 -4.47 19.94 -7.30
C LEU A 84 -5.17 18.96 -6.34
N LEU A 85 -4.59 18.73 -5.17
CA LEU A 85 -5.11 17.81 -4.17
C LEU A 85 -6.15 18.47 -3.26
N GLY A 86 -6.05 19.78 -3.02
CA GLY A 86 -6.91 20.53 -2.10
C GLY A 86 -6.62 20.16 -0.64
N ILE A 87 -5.34 20.01 -0.28
CA ILE A 87 -4.88 19.47 1.00
C ILE A 87 -3.88 20.43 1.63
N ASP A 88 -4.11 20.86 2.87
CA ASP A 88 -3.19 21.71 3.64
C ASP A 88 -1.74 21.21 3.62
N ASN A 89 -0.78 22.14 3.65
CA ASN A 89 0.66 21.82 3.53
C ASN A 89 1.13 20.76 4.55
N ASP A 90 0.63 20.78 5.78
CA ASP A 90 0.98 19.80 6.82
C ASP A 90 0.51 18.38 6.47
N LYS A 91 -0.69 18.27 5.90
CA LYS A 91 -1.25 16.99 5.43
C LYS A 91 -0.54 16.48 4.17
N LEU A 92 0.09 17.36 3.40
CA LEU A 92 0.89 16.98 2.23
C LEU A 92 2.17 16.25 2.63
N LEU A 93 2.81 16.68 3.73
CA LEU A 93 3.98 16.02 4.29
C LEU A 93 3.60 14.62 4.82
N GLU A 94 2.52 14.52 5.58
CA GLU A 94 1.99 13.24 6.06
C GLU A 94 1.66 12.30 4.89
N PHE A 95 1.02 12.81 3.85
CA PHE A 95 0.72 12.06 2.64
C PHE A 95 1.98 11.51 1.95
N SER A 96 3.05 12.32 1.85
CA SER A 96 4.34 11.87 1.32
C SER A 96 4.92 10.70 2.13
N ILE A 97 4.80 10.75 3.46
CA ILE A 97 5.24 9.68 4.35
C ILE A 97 4.39 8.42 4.15
N ILE A 98 3.07 8.55 4.11
CA ILE A 98 2.13 7.44 3.92
C ILE A 98 2.38 6.73 2.58
N ILE A 99 2.54 7.47 1.49
CA ILE A 99 2.85 6.90 0.18
C ILE A 99 4.18 6.17 0.22
N SER A 100 5.21 6.75 0.84
CA SER A 100 6.54 6.14 0.96
C SER A 100 6.46 4.78 1.67
N TRP A 101 5.75 4.72 2.80
CA TRP A 101 5.51 3.47 3.50
C TRP A 101 4.71 2.47 2.67
N ASN A 102 3.71 2.94 1.91
CA ASN A 102 2.92 2.09 1.02
C ASN A 102 3.78 1.49 -0.10
N VAL A 103 4.77 2.22 -0.64
CA VAL A 103 5.74 1.68 -1.63
C VAL A 103 6.48 0.50 -1.03
N ILE A 104 7.00 0.66 0.19
CA ILE A 104 7.79 -0.38 0.87
C ILE A 104 6.92 -1.61 1.13
N LYS A 105 5.73 -1.44 1.71
CA LYS A 105 4.78 -2.53 1.99
C LYS A 105 4.41 -3.30 0.72
N CYS A 106 4.05 -2.58 -0.35
CA CYS A 106 3.72 -3.18 -1.64
C CYS A 106 4.89 -3.97 -2.22
N THR A 107 6.10 -3.40 -2.15
CA THR A 107 7.31 -4.02 -2.68
C THR A 107 7.65 -5.30 -1.93
N CYS A 108 7.69 -5.27 -0.60
CA CYS A 108 7.94 -6.44 0.24
C CYS A 108 6.93 -7.55 -0.03
N PHE A 109 5.63 -7.24 0.03
CA PHE A 109 4.58 -8.22 -0.19
C PHE A 109 4.65 -8.85 -1.58
N CYS A 110 4.87 -8.04 -2.62
CA CYS A 110 4.93 -8.53 -3.99
C CYS A 110 6.22 -9.33 -4.27
N ILE A 111 7.35 -8.97 -3.67
CA ILE A 111 8.59 -9.75 -3.79
C ILE A 111 8.42 -11.12 -3.13
N ASP A 112 7.82 -11.18 -1.94
CA ASP A 112 7.58 -12.46 -1.25
C ASP A 112 6.62 -13.35 -2.05
N ARG A 113 5.58 -12.75 -2.66
CA ARG A 113 4.71 -13.43 -3.61
C ARG A 113 5.50 -14.00 -4.81
N CYS A 114 6.41 -13.23 -5.41
CA CYS A 114 7.22 -13.67 -6.55
C CYS A 114 8.19 -14.81 -6.20
N LYS A 115 8.72 -14.82 -4.96
CA LYS A 115 9.64 -15.86 -4.47
C LYS A 115 8.94 -17.16 -4.08
N THR A 116 7.63 -17.13 -3.86
CA THR A 116 6.85 -18.30 -3.47
C THR A 116 6.68 -19.25 -4.66
N LYS A 117 7.06 -20.53 -4.48
CA LYS A 117 6.95 -21.58 -5.50
C LYS A 117 5.52 -22.13 -5.70
N ASP A 118 4.64 -21.97 -4.72
CA ASP A 118 3.21 -22.28 -4.84
C ASP A 118 2.53 -21.35 -5.86
N ASP A 119 1.36 -21.75 -6.38
CA ASP A 119 0.53 -21.04 -7.37
C ASP A 119 0.02 -19.63 -6.94
N GLY A 120 0.60 -19.03 -5.90
CA GLY A 120 0.24 -17.71 -5.40
C GLY A 120 -1.14 -17.68 -4.74
N SER A 121 -1.78 -18.84 -4.52
CA SER A 121 -3.14 -18.96 -3.96
C SER A 121 -3.28 -18.37 -2.56
N ARG A 122 -2.17 -18.29 -1.81
CA ARG A 122 -2.08 -17.70 -0.46
C ARG A 122 -1.97 -16.18 -0.44
N TYR A 123 -1.65 -15.55 -1.56
CA TYR A 123 -1.48 -14.09 -1.64
C TYR A 123 -2.61 -13.54 -2.51
N ARG A 124 -3.57 -12.81 -1.95
CA ARG A 124 -4.61 -12.13 -2.74
C ARG A 124 -4.46 -10.62 -2.65
N LEU A 125 -5.06 -9.91 -3.60
CA LEU A 125 -5.11 -8.45 -3.57
C LEU A 125 -5.72 -7.94 -2.25
N VAL A 126 -6.73 -8.63 -1.72
CA VAL A 126 -7.35 -8.28 -0.44
C VAL A 126 -6.35 -8.39 0.73
N ASP A 127 -5.42 -9.35 0.68
CA ASP A 127 -4.38 -9.50 1.70
C ASP A 127 -3.35 -8.38 1.62
N LEU A 128 -3.00 -7.95 0.41
CA LEU A 128 -2.19 -6.75 0.19
C LEU A 128 -2.91 -5.51 0.73
N LEU A 129 -4.21 -5.34 0.42
CA LEU A 129 -4.98 -4.20 0.89
C LEU A 129 -5.10 -4.19 2.42
N GLY A 130 -5.39 -5.32 3.05
CA GLY A 130 -5.45 -5.43 4.52
C GLY A 130 -4.11 -5.11 5.18
N TYR A 131 -3.00 -5.50 4.57
CA TYR A 131 -1.64 -5.17 5.04
C TYR A 131 -1.28 -3.69 4.85
N SER A 132 -1.57 -3.13 3.66
CA SER A 132 -1.28 -1.73 3.33
C SER A 132 -2.12 -0.75 4.14
N PHE A 133 -3.41 -1.03 4.30
CA PHE A 133 -4.40 -0.22 5.03
C PHE A 133 -4.53 -0.60 6.51
N TYR A 134 -3.57 -1.33 7.08
CA TYR A 134 -3.58 -1.59 8.52
C TYR A 134 -3.32 -0.29 9.29
N PHE A 135 -4.40 0.27 9.85
CA PHE A 135 -4.46 1.63 10.42
C PHE A 135 -3.31 1.99 11.39
N PRO A 136 -2.92 1.14 12.36
CA PRO A 136 -1.78 1.46 13.26
C PRO A 136 -0.45 1.64 12.53
N LEU A 137 -0.24 0.91 11.43
CA LEU A 137 1.00 0.95 10.63
C LEU A 137 0.89 1.92 9.45
N GLN A 138 -0.24 2.59 9.29
CA GLN A 138 -0.53 3.38 8.10
C GLN A 138 0.04 4.78 8.19
N LEU A 139 0.04 5.37 9.39
CA LEU A 139 0.53 6.73 9.67
C LEU A 139 2.01 6.75 10.07
N HIS A 140 2.44 5.83 10.94
CA HIS A 140 3.78 5.87 11.53
C HIS A 140 4.73 4.77 11.02
N GLY A 141 4.29 3.92 10.09
CA GLY A 141 5.02 2.69 9.75
C GLY A 141 5.04 1.70 10.92
N PRO A 142 5.79 0.59 10.83
CA PRO A 142 6.05 -0.28 11.98
C PRO A 142 6.69 0.48 13.13
N VAL A 143 6.12 0.31 14.34
CA VAL A 143 6.85 0.56 15.59
C VAL A 143 8.06 -0.36 15.54
N ILE A 144 9.22 0.21 15.28
CA ILE A 144 10.50 -0.50 15.36
C ILE A 144 10.69 -0.76 16.86
N ILE A 145 10.50 -2.01 17.29
CA ILE A 145 10.89 -2.49 18.62
C ILE A 145 12.29 -3.08 18.48
#